data_AF-A0A940DCT8-F1
#
_entry.id   AF-A0A940DCT8-F1
#
_cell.length_a   1.000
_cell.length_b   1.000
_cell.length_c   1.000
_cell.angle_alpha   90.00
_cell.angle_beta   90.00
_cell.angle_gamma   90.00
#
_symmetry.space_group_name_H-M   'P 1'
#
loop_
_entity.id
_entity.type
_entity.pdbx_description
1 polymer ?
#
loop_
_entity_poly.entity_id
_entity_poly.type
_entity_poly.pdbx_seq_one_letter_code
_entity_poly.pdbx_strand_id
1 'polypeptide(L)'
;MEQQRLWQEASTFIDVCYKELGKSEADIERRKKDIREAIERDGFYEHTYEELAHGARMAWRNSNRCIGRLFWQSLHVFDARGARTEEEIYDHLIHHIDFATNEGKIRPTITVFAPEHNGKEQVRIWNHQLIRYAGYETDEGIIGDSSSISFTKACQSFGWQGEGTPFDVLPLVIQVNGQQPKWFDILKEVVKEVPLEHPEYPWFADLQLKWYAVPIISDMYLEIGGIRYTAAPFNGWYMETEIGARNLADDYRYNMLPTIAEWMGLDTSKNSTLWKDKALIELNIAVLHSYKKHGVSIVDHHTAAQQFKLFEQQEAAVCRHVTGDWTWLIPPVSPATTHIFHQPYDNTMISPNFYYQKRPYE
;
A
#
# COMPACT_ATOMS: atom_id res chain seq x y z
N MET A 1 7.04 31.92 -10.49
CA MET A 1 6.33 31.49 -9.26
C MET A 1 6.52 30.00 -9.04
N GLU A 2 6.33 29.15 -10.05
CA GLU A 2 6.49 27.70 -9.93
C GLU A 2 7.92 27.25 -9.61
N GLN A 3 8.93 27.73 -10.34
CA GLN A 3 10.35 27.46 -10.04
C GLN A 3 10.77 27.92 -8.63
N GLN A 4 10.24 29.04 -8.15
CA GLN A 4 10.52 29.55 -6.80
C GLN A 4 9.94 28.62 -5.72
N ARG A 5 8.73 28.09 -5.94
CA ARG A 5 8.11 27.10 -5.05
C ARG A 5 8.91 25.80 -5.05
N LEU A 6 9.24 25.28 -6.24
CA LEU A 6 10.04 24.07 -6.39
C LEU A 6 11.40 24.19 -5.67
N TRP A 7 12.05 25.35 -5.80
CA TRP A 7 13.29 25.64 -5.08
C TRP A 7 13.10 25.61 -3.55
N GLN A 8 12.02 26.21 -3.02
CA GLN A 8 11.75 26.21 -1.57
C GLN A 8 11.50 24.80 -1.03
N GLU A 9 10.72 23.99 -1.75
CA GLU A 9 10.43 22.59 -1.41
C GLU A 9 11.71 21.75 -1.45
N ALA A 10 12.51 21.88 -2.52
CA ALA A 10 13.78 21.19 -2.67
C ALA A 10 14.79 21.58 -1.58
N SER A 11 14.96 22.89 -1.31
CA SER A 11 15.87 23.38 -0.27
C SER A 11 15.48 22.83 1.10
N THR A 12 14.19 22.85 1.43
CA THR A 12 13.67 22.33 2.71
C THR A 12 13.92 20.83 2.84
N PHE A 13 13.66 20.08 1.76
CA PHE A 13 13.93 18.64 1.73
C PHE A 13 15.42 18.35 1.93
N ILE A 14 16.32 19.03 1.20
CA ILE A 14 17.77 18.81 1.31
C ILE A 14 18.26 19.16 2.71
N ASP A 15 17.79 20.25 3.31
CA ASP A 15 18.14 20.61 4.69
C ASP A 15 17.87 19.48 5.68
N VAL A 16 16.69 18.85 5.60
CA VAL A 16 16.32 17.76 6.51
C VAL A 16 17.03 16.47 6.14
N CYS A 17 17.00 16.09 4.85
CA CYS A 17 17.56 14.86 4.32
C CYS A 17 19.07 14.75 4.62
N TYR A 18 19.83 15.79 4.29
CA TYR A 18 21.29 15.75 4.45
C TYR A 18 21.72 15.81 5.92
N LYS A 19 20.97 16.49 6.79
CA LYS A 19 21.19 16.44 8.24
C LYS A 19 20.96 15.04 8.79
N GLU A 20 19.88 14.37 8.38
CA GLU A 20 19.61 12.99 8.78
C GLU A 20 20.64 11.99 8.23
N LEU A 21 21.21 12.27 7.04
CA LEU A 21 22.30 11.49 6.43
C LEU A 21 23.71 11.85 6.97
N GLY A 22 23.83 12.81 7.90
CA GLY A 22 25.10 13.21 8.50
C GLY A 22 26.06 13.92 7.53
N LYS A 23 25.55 14.57 6.48
CA LYS A 23 26.36 15.37 5.54
C LYS A 23 26.80 16.69 6.19
N SER A 24 27.89 17.26 5.69
CA SER A 24 28.40 18.53 6.20
C SER A 24 27.57 19.72 5.69
N GLU A 25 27.61 20.85 6.40
CA GLU A 25 26.95 22.09 5.97
C GLU A 25 27.45 22.55 4.58
N ALA A 26 28.74 22.33 4.29
CA ALA A 26 29.31 22.63 2.99
C ALA A 26 28.72 21.76 1.86
N ASP A 27 28.39 20.49 2.15
CA ASP A 27 27.73 19.60 1.19
C ASP A 27 26.27 19.99 0.96
N ILE A 28 25.57 20.42 2.02
CA ILE A 28 24.20 20.94 1.94
C ILE A 28 24.16 22.16 1.02
N GLU A 29 24.99 23.17 1.29
CA GLU A 29 24.99 24.41 0.52
C GLU A 29 25.46 24.20 -0.91
N ARG A 30 26.41 23.28 -1.15
CA ARG A 30 26.81 22.88 -2.50
C ARG A 30 25.64 22.24 -3.25
N ARG A 31 24.97 21.25 -2.64
CA ARG A 31 23.85 20.56 -3.31
C ARG A 31 22.68 21.51 -3.60
N LYS A 32 22.37 22.39 -2.65
CA LYS A 32 21.40 23.47 -2.82
C LYS A 32 21.73 24.36 -4.02
N LYS A 33 22.98 24.77 -4.16
CA LYS A 33 23.43 25.54 -5.33
C LYS A 33 23.22 24.77 -6.63
N ASP A 34 23.62 23.50 -6.69
CA ASP A 34 23.47 22.66 -7.87
C ASP A 34 21.99 22.50 -8.28
N ILE A 35 21.11 22.28 -7.30
CA ILE A 35 19.65 22.18 -7.53
C ILE A 35 19.10 23.50 -8.06
N ARG A 36 19.51 24.63 -7.46
CA ARG A 36 19.06 25.95 -7.91
C ARG A 36 19.45 26.21 -9.36
N GLU A 37 20.70 25.92 -9.72
CA GLU A 37 21.18 26.06 -11.10
C GLU A 37 20.42 25.14 -12.07
N ALA A 38 20.11 23.90 -11.67
CA ALA A 38 19.30 22.98 -12.46
C ALA A 38 17.87 23.49 -12.67
N ILE A 39 17.21 23.99 -11.62
CA ILE A 39 15.86 24.56 -11.72
C ILE A 39 15.85 25.82 -12.60
N GLU A 40 16.85 26.68 -12.48
CA GLU A 40 16.97 27.89 -13.31
C GLU A 40 17.19 27.56 -14.79
N ARG A 41 17.98 26.51 -15.08
CA ARG A 41 18.29 26.07 -16.45
C ARG A 41 17.17 25.25 -17.10
N ASP A 42 16.68 24.23 -16.40
CA ASP A 42 15.84 23.17 -16.96
C ASP A 42 14.39 23.22 -16.43
N GLY A 43 14.11 24.08 -15.44
CA GLY A 43 12.82 24.11 -14.75
C GLY A 43 12.58 22.93 -13.81
N PHE A 44 13.57 22.08 -13.60
CA PHE A 44 13.48 20.81 -12.87
C PHE A 44 14.82 20.47 -12.20
N TYR A 45 14.81 19.53 -11.25
CA TYR A 45 16.04 18.92 -10.74
C TYR A 45 15.84 17.43 -10.49
N GLU A 46 16.92 16.67 -10.61
CA GLU A 46 16.90 15.24 -10.35
C GLU A 46 17.49 14.94 -8.97
N HIS A 47 16.83 14.02 -8.26
CA HIS A 47 17.36 13.43 -7.05
C HIS A 47 18.52 12.49 -7.35
N THR A 48 19.54 12.49 -6.50
CA THR A 48 20.50 11.36 -6.44
C THR A 48 19.79 10.10 -5.93
N TYR A 49 20.39 8.93 -6.11
CA TYR A 49 19.83 7.70 -5.53
C TYR A 49 19.73 7.78 -3.99
N GLU A 50 20.73 8.36 -3.32
CA GLU A 50 20.73 8.50 -1.85
C GLU A 50 19.57 9.39 -1.38
N GLU A 51 19.33 10.50 -2.08
CA GLU A 51 18.20 11.39 -1.81
C GLU A 51 16.86 10.71 -2.08
N LEU A 52 16.72 10.00 -3.19
CA LEU A 52 15.50 9.27 -3.54
C LEU A 52 15.18 8.22 -2.48
N ALA A 53 16.18 7.42 -2.09
CA ALA A 53 16.00 6.34 -1.14
C ALA A 53 15.65 6.86 0.26
N HIS A 54 16.32 7.92 0.71
CA HIS A 54 16.00 8.54 2.00
C HIS A 54 14.65 9.25 1.96
N GLY A 55 14.33 9.96 0.87
CA GLY A 55 13.05 10.62 0.66
C GLY A 55 11.86 9.66 0.68
N ALA A 56 11.98 8.49 0.03
CA ALA A 56 10.94 7.46 0.07
C ALA A 56 10.73 6.89 1.50
N ARG A 57 11.82 6.71 2.25
CA ARG A 57 11.77 6.30 3.67
C ARG A 57 11.09 7.36 4.54
N MET A 58 11.43 8.63 4.34
CA MET A 58 10.77 9.75 5.01
C MET A 58 9.28 9.82 4.66
N ALA A 59 8.90 9.57 3.41
CA ALA A 59 7.49 9.52 3.01
C ALA A 59 6.70 8.45 3.75
N TRP A 60 7.28 7.26 3.96
CA TRP A 60 6.65 6.23 4.80
C TRP A 60 6.55 6.69 6.27
N ARG A 61 7.63 7.23 6.84
CA ARG A 61 7.64 7.80 8.20
C ARG A 61 6.54 8.85 8.40
N ASN A 62 6.29 9.67 7.38
CA ASN A 62 5.32 10.76 7.41
C ASN A 62 3.90 10.33 7.00
N SER A 63 3.67 9.06 6.67
CA SER A 63 2.36 8.60 6.17
C SER A 63 1.32 8.56 7.30
N ASN A 64 0.40 9.53 7.29
CA ASN A 64 -0.59 9.72 8.35
C ASN A 64 -1.56 8.53 8.52
N ARG A 65 -1.72 7.71 7.48
CA ARG A 65 -2.67 6.57 7.45
C ARG A 65 -2.00 5.22 7.71
N CYS A 66 -0.69 5.20 8.02
CA CYS A 66 0.06 3.97 8.22
C CYS A 66 0.35 3.73 9.71
N ILE A 67 -0.15 2.62 10.25
CA ILE A 67 0.19 2.16 11.61
C ILE A 67 1.59 1.51 11.65
N GLY A 68 2.04 0.89 10.56
CA GLY A 68 3.30 0.13 10.46
C GLY A 68 4.58 0.97 10.34
N ARG A 69 4.59 2.21 10.81
CA ARG A 69 5.69 3.18 10.58
C ARG A 69 6.99 2.89 11.31
N LEU A 70 6.99 2.01 12.31
CA LEU A 70 8.20 1.62 13.06
C LEU A 70 9.35 1.16 12.14
N PHE A 71 9.02 0.52 11.03
CA PHE A 71 10.01 -0.10 10.13
C PHE A 71 10.46 0.80 8.99
N TRP A 72 10.16 2.11 9.03
CA TRP A 72 10.38 3.03 7.91
C TRP A 72 11.80 3.01 7.34
N GLN A 73 12.82 2.80 8.19
CA GLN A 73 14.23 2.75 7.78
C GLN A 73 14.60 1.48 6.98
N SER A 74 13.81 0.41 7.11
CA SER A 74 14.06 -0.88 6.46
C SER A 74 13.60 -0.94 5.01
N LEU A 75 12.94 0.11 4.50
CA LEU A 75 12.43 0.15 3.13
C LEU A 75 13.56 -0.03 2.12
N HIS A 76 13.41 -1.08 1.31
CA HIS A 76 14.23 -1.30 0.13
C HIS A 76 13.71 -0.46 -1.03
N VAL A 77 14.61 0.16 -1.80
CA VAL A 77 14.25 1.12 -2.85
C VAL A 77 14.86 0.65 -4.17
N PHE A 78 14.00 0.24 -5.11
CA PHE A 78 14.39 0.02 -6.48
C PHE A 78 14.27 1.32 -7.27
N ASP A 79 15.39 1.76 -7.84
CA ASP A 79 15.43 2.91 -8.74
C ASP A 79 15.14 2.45 -10.17
N ALA A 80 13.87 2.59 -10.57
CA ALA A 80 13.38 2.27 -11.91
C ALA A 80 13.11 3.55 -12.73
N ARG A 81 13.70 4.69 -12.34
CA ARG A 81 13.52 5.96 -13.06
C ARG A 81 14.07 5.92 -14.48
N GLY A 82 14.86 4.89 -14.82
CA GLY A 82 15.38 4.62 -16.15
C GLY A 82 14.44 3.86 -17.09
N ALA A 83 13.36 3.24 -16.59
CA ALA A 83 12.42 2.48 -17.42
C ALA A 83 11.62 3.40 -18.35
N ARG A 84 11.45 3.02 -19.62
CA ARG A 84 10.85 3.82 -20.68
C ARG A 84 9.74 3.12 -21.45
N THR A 85 9.62 1.80 -21.32
CA THR A 85 8.61 0.99 -22.01
C THR A 85 7.72 0.26 -21.01
N GLU A 86 6.50 -0.06 -21.44
CA GLU A 86 5.55 -0.84 -20.66
C GLU A 86 6.13 -2.21 -20.25
N GLU A 87 6.91 -2.84 -21.11
CA GLU A 87 7.61 -4.11 -20.84
C GLU A 87 8.69 -3.97 -19.76
N GLU A 88 9.55 -2.95 -19.83
CA GLU A 88 10.56 -2.71 -18.79
C GLU A 88 9.89 -2.41 -17.44
N ILE A 89 8.79 -1.66 -17.45
CA ILE A 89 8.02 -1.37 -16.25
C ILE A 89 7.42 -2.66 -15.70
N TYR A 90 6.80 -3.49 -16.54
CA TYR A 90 6.27 -4.80 -16.15
C TYR A 90 7.35 -5.66 -15.48
N ASP A 91 8.54 -5.77 -16.08
CA ASP A 91 9.65 -6.55 -15.52
C ASP A 91 10.06 -6.04 -14.13
N HIS A 92 10.10 -4.72 -13.94
CA HIS A 92 10.35 -4.11 -12.63
C HIS A 92 9.23 -4.41 -11.61
N LEU A 93 7.97 -4.49 -12.04
CA LEU A 93 6.84 -4.83 -11.17
C LEU A 93 6.86 -6.31 -10.78
N ILE A 94 7.16 -7.22 -11.70
CA ILE A 94 7.32 -8.64 -11.41
C ILE A 94 8.51 -8.85 -10.45
N HIS A 95 9.64 -8.17 -10.69
CA HIS A 95 10.77 -8.21 -9.78
C HIS A 95 10.41 -7.67 -8.38
N HIS A 96 9.62 -6.59 -8.32
CA HIS A 96 9.11 -6.09 -7.03
C HIS A 96 8.28 -7.15 -6.32
N ILE A 97 7.33 -7.80 -6.99
CA ILE A 97 6.46 -8.80 -6.37
C ILE A 97 7.29 -9.97 -5.81
N ASP A 98 8.20 -10.53 -6.61
CA ASP A 98 9.07 -11.63 -6.19
C ASP A 98 9.95 -11.22 -5.00
N PHE A 99 10.63 -10.07 -5.12
CA PHE A 99 11.49 -9.56 -4.06
C PHE A 99 10.69 -9.30 -2.78
N ALA A 100 9.58 -8.58 -2.86
CA ALA A 100 8.75 -8.26 -1.71
C ALA A 100 8.17 -9.52 -1.05
N THR A 101 7.78 -10.53 -1.84
CA THR A 101 7.19 -11.77 -1.35
C THR A 101 8.19 -12.63 -0.59
N ASN A 102 9.41 -12.84 -1.12
CA ASN A 102 10.51 -13.53 -0.44
C ASN A 102 10.07 -14.84 0.27
N GLU A 103 9.39 -15.71 -0.49
CA GLU A 103 8.82 -16.99 -0.04
C GLU A 103 7.80 -16.90 1.11
N GLY A 104 7.33 -15.70 1.46
CA GLY A 104 6.46 -15.41 2.60
C GLY A 104 7.10 -14.51 3.66
N LYS A 105 8.44 -14.36 3.67
CA LYS A 105 9.17 -13.48 4.59
C LYS A 105 9.20 -12.06 4.05
N ILE A 106 8.03 -11.40 4.09
CA ILE A 106 7.75 -10.17 3.36
C ILE A 106 8.80 -9.08 3.63
N ARG A 107 9.29 -8.45 2.57
CA ARG A 107 10.27 -7.34 2.62
C ARG A 107 9.59 -6.02 2.24
N PRO A 108 9.64 -4.98 3.09
CA PRO A 108 9.18 -3.64 2.72
C PRO A 108 9.98 -3.11 1.54
N THR A 109 9.29 -2.82 0.44
CA THR A 109 9.91 -2.45 -0.83
C THR A 109 9.13 -1.32 -1.49
N ILE A 110 9.82 -0.47 -2.23
CA ILE A 110 9.24 0.51 -3.15
C ILE A 110 10.01 0.47 -4.47
N THR A 111 9.31 0.51 -5.59
CA THR A 111 9.91 0.72 -6.92
C THR A 111 9.51 2.10 -7.40
N VAL A 112 10.48 2.98 -7.67
CA VAL A 112 10.17 4.35 -8.11
C VAL A 112 10.47 4.50 -9.60
N PHE A 113 9.43 4.81 -10.39
CA PHE A 113 9.56 5.08 -11.82
C PHE A 113 9.81 6.56 -12.11
N ALA A 114 9.92 6.92 -13.39
CA ALA A 114 10.22 8.29 -13.81
C ALA A 114 9.22 9.30 -13.20
N PRO A 115 9.70 10.45 -12.68
CA PRO A 115 8.84 11.49 -12.14
C PRO A 115 8.02 12.17 -13.22
N GLU A 116 6.94 12.84 -12.82
CA GLU A 116 6.26 13.82 -13.65
C GLU A 116 7.25 14.88 -14.14
N HIS A 117 7.18 15.21 -15.42
CA HIS A 117 8.04 16.22 -16.04
C HIS A 117 7.19 17.21 -16.82
N ASN A 118 7.34 18.51 -16.54
CA ASN A 118 6.55 19.60 -17.15
C ASN A 118 5.02 19.35 -17.08
N GLY A 119 4.52 18.89 -15.94
CA GLY A 119 3.09 18.61 -15.74
C GLY A 119 2.59 17.34 -16.45
N LYS A 120 3.48 16.54 -17.03
CA LYS A 120 3.13 15.31 -17.77
C LYS A 120 3.61 14.08 -17.03
N GLU A 121 2.66 13.21 -16.72
CA GLU A 121 2.91 11.89 -16.14
C GLU A 121 3.70 11.04 -17.13
N GLN A 122 4.85 10.52 -16.70
CA GLN A 122 5.70 9.68 -17.55
C GLN A 122 5.29 8.21 -17.45
N VAL A 123 4.93 7.77 -16.23
CA VAL A 123 4.46 6.41 -15.96
C VAL A 123 3.24 6.46 -15.04
N ARG A 124 2.23 5.66 -15.39
CA ARG A 124 1.06 5.36 -14.55
C ARG A 124 0.82 3.86 -14.50
N ILE A 125 0.58 3.37 -13.30
CA ILE A 125 0.03 2.04 -13.04
C ILE A 125 -1.42 2.28 -12.66
N TRP A 126 -2.35 1.67 -13.40
CA TRP A 126 -3.78 1.92 -13.16
C TRP A 126 -4.30 1.13 -11.96
N ASN A 127 -3.68 0.00 -11.66
CA ASN A 127 -4.06 -0.86 -10.54
C ASN A 127 -4.01 -0.10 -9.21
N HIS A 128 -5.02 -0.30 -8.35
CA HIS A 128 -4.97 0.14 -6.95
C HIS A 128 -3.84 -0.55 -6.19
N GLN A 129 -3.74 -1.87 -6.37
CA GLN A 129 -2.68 -2.73 -5.85
C GLN A 129 -2.17 -3.63 -6.96
N LEU A 130 -0.87 -3.96 -6.97
CA LEU A 130 -0.30 -4.82 -8.01
C LEU A 130 -0.97 -6.20 -8.04
N ILE A 131 -1.27 -6.75 -6.87
CA ILE A 131 -2.02 -8.00 -6.73
C ILE A 131 -3.39 -7.64 -6.15
N ARG A 132 -4.45 -7.90 -6.93
CA ARG A 132 -5.82 -7.68 -6.50
C ARG A 132 -6.75 -8.65 -7.21
N TYR A 133 -7.81 -9.07 -6.53
CA TYR A 133 -8.83 -9.89 -7.16
C TYR A 133 -9.82 -9.04 -7.97
N ALA A 134 -10.31 -9.61 -9.07
CA ALA A 134 -11.33 -9.03 -9.92
C ALA A 134 -12.71 -9.06 -9.24
N GLY A 135 -13.63 -8.22 -9.75
CA GLY A 135 -15.02 -8.17 -9.33
C GLY A 135 -15.95 -8.14 -10.53
N TYR A 136 -16.91 -9.06 -10.57
CA TYR A 136 -17.86 -9.23 -11.66
C TYR A 136 -19.28 -8.99 -11.18
N GLU A 137 -20.02 -8.11 -11.86
CA GLU A 137 -21.46 -7.99 -11.67
C GLU A 137 -22.17 -9.01 -12.56
N THR A 138 -23.06 -9.81 -11.97
CA THR A 138 -23.86 -10.83 -12.64
C THR A 138 -25.34 -10.66 -12.28
N ASP A 139 -26.22 -11.34 -13.00
CA ASP A 139 -27.67 -11.32 -12.71
C ASP A 139 -28.00 -11.91 -11.32
N GLU A 140 -27.12 -12.76 -10.77
CA GLU A 140 -27.28 -13.41 -9.46
C GLU A 140 -26.59 -12.65 -8.32
N GLY A 141 -25.84 -11.60 -8.61
CA GLY A 141 -25.09 -10.81 -7.64
C GLY A 141 -23.65 -10.54 -8.06
N ILE A 142 -22.79 -10.22 -7.09
CA ILE A 142 -21.38 -9.91 -7.33
C ILE A 142 -20.53 -11.17 -7.08
N ILE A 143 -19.64 -11.49 -8.02
CA ILE A 143 -18.59 -12.50 -7.86
C ILE A 143 -17.25 -11.80 -7.66
N GLY A 144 -16.52 -12.19 -6.62
CA GLY A 144 -15.20 -11.66 -6.31
C GLY A 144 -15.23 -10.33 -5.56
N ASP A 145 -14.25 -9.49 -5.83
CA ASP A 145 -14.03 -8.24 -5.08
C ASP A 145 -14.80 -7.08 -5.69
N SER A 146 -15.92 -6.70 -5.07
CA SER A 146 -16.74 -5.54 -5.45
C SER A 146 -15.95 -4.23 -5.60
N SER A 147 -14.87 -4.03 -4.81
CA SER A 147 -14.05 -2.81 -4.89
C SER A 147 -13.27 -2.70 -6.20
N SER A 148 -13.14 -3.81 -6.93
CA SER A 148 -12.44 -3.92 -8.19
C SER A 148 -13.36 -3.85 -9.41
N ILE A 149 -14.69 -3.74 -9.26
CA ILE A 149 -15.64 -3.82 -10.39
C ILE A 149 -15.32 -2.80 -11.49
N SER A 150 -15.11 -1.53 -11.14
CA SER A 150 -14.85 -0.47 -12.13
C SER A 150 -13.56 -0.75 -12.91
N PHE A 151 -12.51 -1.20 -12.22
CA PHE A 151 -11.24 -1.55 -12.84
C PHE A 151 -11.30 -2.86 -13.65
N THR A 152 -12.07 -3.85 -13.18
CA THR A 152 -12.30 -5.12 -13.89
C THR A 152 -12.98 -4.85 -15.23
N LYS A 153 -14.01 -4.00 -15.25
CA LYS A 153 -14.67 -3.54 -16.49
C LYS A 153 -13.70 -2.81 -17.42
N ALA A 154 -12.82 -1.97 -16.88
CA ALA A 154 -11.80 -1.29 -17.66
C ALA A 154 -10.85 -2.32 -18.34
N CYS A 155 -10.36 -3.30 -17.59
CA CYS A 155 -9.52 -4.39 -18.12
C CYS A 155 -10.25 -5.18 -19.22
N GLN A 156 -11.53 -5.53 -19.00
CA GLN A 156 -12.36 -6.21 -19.99
C GLN A 156 -12.56 -5.39 -21.27
N SER A 157 -12.65 -4.06 -21.17
CA SER A 157 -12.77 -3.21 -22.36
C SER A 157 -11.49 -3.17 -23.20
N PHE A 158 -10.33 -3.50 -22.62
CA PHE A 158 -9.06 -3.72 -23.33
C PHE A 158 -8.83 -5.18 -23.76
N GLY A 159 -9.84 -6.04 -23.61
CA GLY A 159 -9.82 -7.42 -24.07
C GLY A 159 -9.33 -8.46 -23.05
N TRP A 160 -9.02 -8.06 -21.81
CA TRP A 160 -8.72 -9.04 -20.75
C TRP A 160 -9.98 -9.83 -20.37
N GLN A 161 -9.82 -11.13 -20.10
CA GLN A 161 -10.91 -12.01 -19.65
C GLN A 161 -10.41 -12.83 -18.46
N GLY A 162 -11.07 -12.69 -17.31
CA GLY A 162 -10.85 -13.56 -16.16
C GLY A 162 -11.64 -14.87 -16.25
N GLU A 163 -11.40 -15.77 -15.30
CA GLU A 163 -12.03 -17.08 -15.22
C GLU A 163 -13.47 -17.01 -14.65
N GLY A 164 -13.87 -15.86 -14.10
CA GLY A 164 -15.18 -15.65 -13.47
C GLY A 164 -15.27 -16.21 -12.06
N THR A 165 -14.14 -16.33 -11.34
CA THR A 165 -14.11 -16.88 -9.98
C THR A 165 -14.04 -15.80 -8.89
N PRO A 166 -14.32 -16.13 -7.62
CA PRO A 166 -14.19 -15.17 -6.52
C PRO A 166 -12.77 -14.62 -6.29
N PHE A 167 -11.75 -15.24 -6.88
CA PHE A 167 -10.34 -14.92 -6.60
C PHE A 167 -9.48 -14.90 -7.88
N ASP A 168 -10.01 -14.34 -8.97
CA ASP A 168 -9.24 -14.10 -10.19
C ASP A 168 -8.28 -12.94 -9.99
N VAL A 169 -6.97 -13.16 -10.17
CA VAL A 169 -5.98 -12.08 -10.10
C VAL A 169 -6.11 -11.18 -11.33
N LEU A 170 -6.25 -9.88 -11.11
CA LEU A 170 -6.30 -8.86 -12.15
C LEU A 170 -4.96 -8.71 -12.89
N PRO A 171 -4.96 -8.30 -14.17
CA PRO A 171 -3.73 -8.02 -14.91
C PRO A 171 -3.12 -6.70 -14.44
N LEU A 172 -1.83 -6.49 -14.68
CA LEU A 172 -1.19 -5.20 -14.52
C LEU A 172 -1.51 -4.32 -15.72
N VAL A 173 -2.02 -3.10 -15.50
CA VAL A 173 -2.34 -2.13 -16.54
C VAL A 173 -1.39 -0.96 -16.42
N ILE A 174 -0.50 -0.83 -17.41
CA ILE A 174 0.62 0.11 -17.43
C ILE A 174 0.41 1.11 -18.55
N GLN A 175 0.66 2.38 -18.27
CA GLN A 175 0.57 3.47 -19.23
C GLN A 175 1.84 4.30 -19.19
N VAL A 176 2.45 4.51 -20.35
CA VAL A 176 3.64 5.35 -20.52
C VAL A 176 3.30 6.61 -21.32
N ASN A 177 3.80 7.76 -20.87
CA ASN A 177 3.71 9.05 -21.56
C ASN A 177 2.29 9.44 -22.04
N GLY A 178 1.27 9.04 -21.29
CA GLY A 178 -0.13 9.29 -21.63
C GLY A 178 -0.65 8.55 -22.88
N GLN A 179 0.07 7.55 -23.37
CA GLN A 179 -0.37 6.71 -24.49
C GLN A 179 -1.51 5.77 -24.07
N GLN A 180 -2.02 4.95 -24.99
CA GLN A 180 -2.99 3.91 -24.62
C GLN A 180 -2.33 2.92 -23.64
N PRO A 181 -3.01 2.54 -22.55
CA PRO A 181 -2.44 1.58 -21.61
C PRO A 181 -2.31 0.20 -22.25
N LYS A 182 -1.34 -0.57 -21.78
CA LYS A 182 -1.18 -1.99 -22.09
C LYS A 182 -1.37 -2.81 -20.82
N TRP A 183 -2.08 -3.93 -20.95
CA TRP A 183 -2.25 -4.87 -19.86
C TRP A 183 -1.33 -6.09 -20.02
N PHE A 184 -0.90 -6.65 -18.89
CA PHE A 184 -0.03 -7.81 -18.81
C PHE A 184 -0.54 -8.75 -17.71
N ASP A 185 -0.61 -10.05 -18.00
CA ASP A 185 -0.92 -11.04 -16.97
C ASP A 185 0.22 -11.16 -15.96
N ILE A 186 -0.16 -11.43 -14.72
CA ILE A 186 0.78 -11.85 -13.67
C ILE A 186 0.75 -13.37 -13.63
N LEU A 187 1.89 -13.99 -13.86
CA LEU A 187 2.01 -15.45 -13.81
C LEU A 187 1.63 -15.96 -12.41
N LYS A 188 0.83 -17.04 -12.35
CA LYS A 188 0.28 -17.58 -11.09
C LYS A 188 1.40 -17.94 -10.09
N GLU A 189 2.55 -18.40 -10.59
CA GLU A 189 3.73 -18.74 -9.80
C GLU A 189 4.40 -17.55 -9.10
N VAL A 190 4.18 -16.32 -9.58
CA VAL A 190 4.71 -15.08 -8.95
C VAL A 190 3.82 -14.65 -7.77
N VAL A 191 2.55 -15.07 -7.76
CA VAL A 191 1.57 -14.67 -6.76
C VAL A 191 1.48 -15.73 -5.66
N LYS A 192 2.05 -15.45 -4.50
CA LYS A 192 1.85 -16.29 -3.30
C LYS A 192 0.48 -15.99 -2.67
N GLU A 193 -0.43 -16.96 -2.74
CA GLU A 193 -1.72 -16.93 -2.03
C GLU A 193 -1.67 -17.81 -0.77
N VAL A 194 -2.43 -17.43 0.24
CA VAL A 194 -2.60 -18.18 1.50
C VAL A 194 -4.04 -18.71 1.53
N PRO A 195 -4.25 -20.03 1.42
CA PRO A 195 -5.56 -20.62 1.68
C PRO A 195 -5.89 -20.46 3.17
N LEU A 196 -7.13 -20.08 3.46
CA LEU A 196 -7.58 -19.81 4.82
C LEU A 196 -8.22 -21.04 5.45
N GLU A 197 -7.80 -21.33 6.67
CA GLU A 197 -8.28 -22.39 7.53
C GLU A 197 -8.35 -21.91 8.98
N HIS A 198 -9.14 -22.59 9.80
CA HIS A 198 -9.33 -22.24 11.20
C HIS A 198 -8.72 -23.31 12.12
N PRO A 199 -8.01 -22.93 13.21
CA PRO A 199 -7.39 -23.89 14.12
C PRO A 199 -8.39 -24.79 14.84
N GLU A 200 -9.63 -24.32 15.04
CA GLU A 200 -10.67 -25.04 15.80
C GLU A 200 -11.88 -25.46 14.94
N TYR A 201 -12.01 -24.93 13.72
CA TYR A 201 -13.17 -25.17 12.85
C TYR A 201 -12.71 -25.80 11.54
N PRO A 202 -12.64 -27.14 11.44
CA PRO A 202 -12.17 -27.83 10.24
C PRO A 202 -12.97 -27.47 8.98
N TRP A 203 -14.27 -27.19 9.14
CA TRP A 203 -15.16 -26.79 8.05
C TRP A 203 -14.76 -25.48 7.37
N PHE A 204 -13.91 -24.66 8.00
CA PHE A 204 -13.51 -23.37 7.42
C PHE A 204 -12.77 -23.56 6.09
N ALA A 205 -12.02 -24.65 5.93
CA ALA A 205 -11.32 -24.97 4.69
C ALA A 205 -12.29 -25.22 3.52
N ASP A 206 -13.52 -25.68 3.79
CA ASP A 206 -14.53 -25.94 2.77
C ASP A 206 -15.10 -24.64 2.17
N LEU A 207 -14.90 -23.49 2.84
CA LEU A 207 -15.24 -22.18 2.27
C LEU A 207 -14.29 -21.77 1.13
N GLN A 208 -13.14 -22.44 1.00
CA GLN A 208 -12.13 -22.19 -0.05
C GLN A 208 -11.68 -20.71 -0.14
N LEU A 209 -11.74 -19.99 0.98
CA LEU A 209 -11.25 -18.61 1.05
C LEU A 209 -9.73 -18.60 0.93
N LYS A 210 -9.19 -17.58 0.25
CA LYS A 210 -7.75 -17.34 0.14
C LYS A 210 -7.47 -15.85 0.00
N TRP A 211 -6.25 -15.45 0.34
CA TRP A 211 -5.79 -14.07 0.15
C TRP A 211 -4.32 -14.02 -0.26
N TYR A 212 -3.92 -13.04 -1.08
CA TYR A 212 -2.53 -12.88 -1.50
C TYR A 212 -1.64 -12.41 -0.35
N ALA A 213 -0.39 -12.85 -0.34
CA ALA A 213 0.52 -12.71 0.79
C ALA A 213 1.00 -11.27 1.04
N VAL A 214 1.18 -10.47 -0.02
CA VAL A 214 1.84 -9.16 0.05
C VAL A 214 0.91 -8.02 -0.43
N PRO A 215 0.63 -7.00 0.41
CA PRO A 215 -0.13 -5.82 0.00
C PRO A 215 0.76 -4.79 -0.69
N ILE A 216 0.70 -4.69 -2.02
CA ILE A 216 1.51 -3.73 -2.79
C ILE A 216 0.60 -2.63 -3.35
N ILE A 217 0.57 -1.46 -2.74
CA ILE A 217 -0.19 -0.29 -3.20
C ILE A 217 0.51 0.32 -4.42
N SER A 218 -0.23 0.67 -5.46
CA SER A 218 0.33 1.15 -6.74
C SER A 218 -0.33 2.40 -7.32
N ASP A 219 -1.45 2.87 -6.77
CA ASP A 219 -2.20 4.01 -7.31
C ASP A 219 -1.87 5.36 -6.63
N MET A 220 -0.95 5.41 -5.68
CA MET A 220 -0.50 6.66 -5.04
C MET A 220 0.71 7.26 -5.78
N TYR A 221 0.88 8.57 -5.71
CA TYR A 221 2.15 9.21 -6.06
C TYR A 221 2.99 9.49 -4.83
N LEU A 222 4.31 9.38 -5.00
CA LEU A 222 5.31 9.79 -4.02
C LEU A 222 5.75 11.23 -4.33
N GLU A 223 5.71 12.12 -3.34
CA GLU A 223 6.25 13.47 -3.45
C GLU A 223 7.50 13.60 -2.57
N ILE A 224 8.58 14.12 -3.16
CA ILE A 224 9.84 14.41 -2.47
C ILE A 224 10.36 15.76 -2.98
N GLY A 225 10.47 16.75 -2.09
CA GLY A 225 11.11 18.03 -2.40
C GLY A 225 10.53 18.77 -3.61
N GLY A 226 9.22 18.67 -3.82
CA GLY A 226 8.48 19.24 -4.94
C GLY A 226 8.43 18.37 -6.20
N ILE A 227 9.12 17.23 -6.23
CA ILE A 227 9.10 16.29 -7.35
C ILE A 227 8.05 15.21 -7.11
N ARG A 228 7.21 14.95 -8.10
CA ARG A 228 6.12 13.96 -8.03
C ARG A 228 6.47 12.73 -8.84
N TYR A 229 6.51 11.56 -8.21
CA TYR A 229 6.68 10.26 -8.83
C TYR A 229 5.32 9.57 -8.89
N THR A 230 4.66 9.64 -10.05
CA THR A 230 3.25 9.21 -10.24
C THR A 230 3.04 7.70 -10.29
N ALA A 231 4.13 6.95 -10.40
CA ALA A 231 4.17 5.50 -10.25
C ALA A 231 5.31 5.14 -9.29
N ALA A 232 4.94 4.79 -8.07
CA ALA A 232 5.90 4.41 -7.03
C ALA A 232 5.34 3.28 -6.17
N PRO A 233 5.02 2.10 -6.73
CA PRO A 233 4.38 1.02 -5.98
C PRO A 233 5.22 0.58 -4.79
N PHE A 234 4.57 0.38 -3.64
CA PHE A 234 5.22 0.06 -2.38
C PHE A 234 4.44 -0.95 -1.54
N ASN A 235 5.14 -1.66 -0.67
CA ASN A 235 4.54 -2.64 0.23
C ASN A 235 5.12 -2.58 1.64
N GLY A 236 4.30 -3.00 2.59
CA GLY A 236 4.71 -3.58 3.86
C GLY A 236 4.26 -5.05 3.91
N TRP A 237 3.80 -5.49 5.07
CA TRP A 237 3.06 -6.74 5.23
C TRP A 237 1.70 -6.43 5.85
N TYR A 238 0.77 -7.38 5.75
CA TYR A 238 -0.58 -7.22 6.26
C TYR A 238 -0.62 -7.12 7.78
N MET A 239 -1.48 -6.23 8.27
CA MET A 239 -2.20 -6.41 9.52
C MET A 239 -3.44 -7.28 9.24
N GLU A 240 -3.69 -8.29 10.07
CA GLU A 240 -4.76 -9.28 9.85
C GLU A 240 -6.14 -8.67 9.60
N THR A 241 -6.45 -7.58 10.30
CA THR A 241 -7.74 -6.90 10.21
C THR A 241 -7.99 -6.28 8.84
N GLU A 242 -6.96 -6.00 8.05
CA GLU A 242 -7.12 -5.58 6.65
C GLU A 242 -7.77 -6.68 5.80
N ILE A 243 -7.48 -7.95 6.11
CA ILE A 243 -8.06 -9.10 5.41
C ILE A 243 -9.36 -9.51 6.10
N GLY A 244 -9.27 -9.88 7.39
CA GLY A 244 -10.38 -10.49 8.12
C GLY A 244 -11.52 -9.51 8.40
N ALA A 245 -11.20 -8.28 8.80
CA ALA A 245 -12.22 -7.31 9.21
C ALA A 245 -12.66 -6.34 8.12
N ARG A 246 -11.85 -6.18 7.06
CA ARG A 246 -12.20 -5.34 5.91
C ARG A 246 -12.53 -6.21 4.70
N ASN A 247 -11.52 -6.74 4.03
CA ASN A 247 -11.70 -7.41 2.74
C ASN A 247 -12.76 -8.53 2.78
N LEU A 248 -12.71 -9.40 3.78
CA LEU A 248 -13.62 -10.54 3.88
C LEU A 248 -14.94 -10.21 4.59
N ALA A 249 -14.94 -9.27 5.54
CA ALA A 249 -16.10 -9.01 6.40
C ALA A 249 -17.01 -7.86 5.96
N ASP A 250 -16.47 -6.81 5.31
CA ASP A 250 -17.28 -5.65 4.90
C ASP A 250 -18.44 -6.12 4.00
N ASP A 251 -19.65 -5.64 4.28
CA ASP A 251 -20.88 -6.03 3.56
C ASP A 251 -20.90 -5.56 2.11
N TYR A 252 -20.16 -4.48 1.82
CA TYR A 252 -19.87 -3.98 0.48
C TYR A 252 -18.62 -4.61 -0.13
N ARG A 253 -18.02 -5.66 0.44
CA ARG A 253 -16.88 -6.43 -0.08
C ARG A 253 -17.26 -7.90 -0.29
N TYR A 254 -16.54 -8.86 0.31
CA TYR A 254 -16.87 -10.28 0.23
C TYR A 254 -18.00 -10.70 1.18
N ASN A 255 -18.34 -9.88 2.19
CA ASN A 255 -19.48 -10.08 3.08
C ASN A 255 -19.58 -11.51 3.69
N MET A 256 -18.49 -12.04 4.22
CA MET A 256 -18.44 -13.43 4.72
C MET A 256 -19.05 -13.62 6.12
N LEU A 257 -19.39 -12.55 6.85
CA LEU A 257 -19.88 -12.67 8.22
C LEU A 257 -21.18 -13.50 8.36
N PRO A 258 -22.20 -13.36 7.50
CA PRO A 258 -23.41 -14.18 7.57
C PRO A 258 -23.10 -15.67 7.37
N THR A 259 -22.26 -16.01 6.39
CA THR A 259 -21.84 -17.39 6.12
C THR A 259 -21.09 -17.97 7.30
N ILE A 260 -20.10 -17.25 7.85
CA ILE A 260 -19.33 -17.74 9.01
C ILE A 260 -20.26 -17.96 10.21
N ALA A 261 -21.20 -17.05 10.47
CA ALA A 261 -22.14 -17.18 11.56
C ALA A 261 -23.08 -18.39 11.41
N GLU A 262 -23.51 -18.69 10.18
CA GLU A 262 -24.31 -19.88 9.87
C GLU A 262 -23.54 -21.17 10.17
N TRP A 263 -22.31 -21.29 9.69
CA TRP A 263 -21.47 -22.47 9.93
C TRP A 263 -21.06 -22.65 11.40
N MET A 264 -21.00 -21.55 12.15
CA MET A 264 -20.82 -21.56 13.60
C MET A 264 -22.11 -21.89 14.38
N GLY A 265 -23.28 -21.93 13.73
CA GLY A 265 -24.57 -22.15 14.38
C GLY A 265 -25.00 -20.99 15.28
N LEU A 266 -24.62 -19.75 14.96
CA LEU A 266 -24.98 -18.57 15.75
C LEU A 266 -26.42 -18.11 15.46
N ASP A 267 -27.09 -17.56 16.47
CA ASP A 267 -28.38 -16.89 16.28
C ASP A 267 -28.18 -15.51 15.63
N THR A 268 -28.47 -15.44 14.33
CA THR A 268 -28.36 -14.21 13.51
C THR A 268 -29.62 -13.35 13.51
N SER A 269 -30.65 -13.72 14.29
CA SER A 269 -31.96 -13.07 14.25
C SER A 269 -31.97 -11.63 14.79
N LYS A 270 -31.03 -11.29 15.69
CA LYS A 270 -30.94 -9.98 16.35
C LYS A 270 -29.49 -9.57 16.57
N ASN A 271 -29.19 -8.28 16.42
CA ASN A 271 -27.84 -7.76 16.69
C ASN A 271 -27.41 -7.93 18.16
N SER A 272 -28.35 -7.98 19.11
CA SER A 272 -28.04 -8.15 20.54
C SER A 272 -27.44 -9.51 20.90
N THR A 273 -27.46 -10.49 20.00
CA THR A 273 -26.74 -11.77 20.19
C THR A 273 -25.24 -11.64 19.95
N LEU A 274 -24.79 -10.51 19.41
CA LEU A 274 -23.40 -10.21 19.03
C LEU A 274 -22.82 -11.22 18.05
N TRP A 275 -23.68 -11.78 17.18
CA TRP A 275 -23.26 -12.79 16.21
C TRP A 275 -22.21 -12.25 15.22
N LYS A 276 -22.32 -10.98 14.83
CA LYS A 276 -21.35 -10.31 13.95
C LYS A 276 -19.98 -10.23 14.61
N ASP A 277 -19.95 -9.81 15.87
CA ASP A 277 -18.73 -9.68 16.66
C ASP A 277 -18.03 -11.04 16.80
N LYS A 278 -18.78 -12.11 17.11
CA LYS A 278 -18.25 -13.46 17.21
C LYS A 278 -17.68 -13.96 15.88
N ALA A 279 -18.46 -13.90 14.80
CA ALA A 279 -18.02 -14.33 13.47
C ALA A 279 -16.80 -13.53 12.97
N LEU A 280 -16.76 -12.22 13.26
CA LEU A 280 -15.66 -11.35 12.90
C LEU A 280 -14.37 -11.73 13.63
N ILE A 281 -14.43 -12.08 14.91
CA ILE A 281 -13.26 -12.54 15.66
C ILE A 281 -12.72 -13.85 15.09
N GLU A 282 -13.57 -14.85 14.86
CA GLU A 282 -13.13 -16.15 14.30
C GLU A 282 -12.55 -16.01 12.89
N LEU A 283 -13.09 -15.08 12.08
CA LEU A 283 -12.51 -14.76 10.77
C LEU A 283 -11.09 -14.19 10.88
N ASN A 284 -10.83 -13.30 11.83
CA ASN A 284 -9.48 -12.77 12.06
C ASN A 284 -8.53 -13.85 12.63
N ILE A 285 -9.03 -14.76 13.46
CA ILE A 285 -8.26 -15.92 13.94
C ILE A 285 -7.86 -16.81 12.77
N ALA A 286 -8.78 -17.13 11.85
CA ALA A 286 -8.49 -17.92 10.64
C ALA A 286 -7.36 -17.28 9.82
N VAL A 287 -7.43 -15.97 9.57
CA VAL A 287 -6.41 -15.22 8.82
C VAL A 287 -5.04 -15.33 9.50
N LEU A 288 -4.94 -14.99 10.78
CA LEU A 288 -3.69 -15.05 11.52
C LEU A 288 -3.10 -16.46 11.56
N HIS A 289 -3.94 -17.46 11.82
CA HIS A 289 -3.53 -18.85 11.87
C HIS A 289 -2.96 -19.31 10.52
N SER A 290 -3.69 -19.03 9.45
CA SER A 290 -3.34 -19.47 8.10
C SER A 290 -2.03 -18.87 7.61
N TYR A 291 -1.85 -17.55 7.79
CA TYR A 291 -0.61 -16.88 7.41
C TYR A 291 0.59 -17.42 8.20
N LYS A 292 0.44 -17.61 9.52
CA LYS A 292 1.50 -18.21 10.36
C LYS A 292 1.82 -19.64 9.93
N LYS A 293 0.81 -20.47 9.67
CA LYS A 293 0.98 -21.86 9.21
C LYS A 293 1.75 -21.95 7.89
N HIS A 294 1.50 -21.01 6.97
CA HIS A 294 2.15 -20.96 5.66
C HIS A 294 3.47 -20.17 5.65
N GLY A 295 3.98 -19.76 6.82
CA GLY A 295 5.23 -19.03 6.94
C GLY A 295 5.20 -17.63 6.32
N VAL A 296 4.02 -17.01 6.21
CA VAL A 296 3.84 -15.66 5.65
C VAL A 296 3.81 -14.63 6.77
N SER A 297 4.60 -13.57 6.63
CA SER A 297 4.63 -12.45 7.56
C SER A 297 3.26 -11.77 7.64
N ILE A 298 2.74 -11.68 8.86
CA ILE A 298 1.51 -10.97 9.22
C ILE A 298 1.65 -10.46 10.65
N VAL A 299 0.97 -9.37 10.99
CA VAL A 299 0.93 -8.84 12.35
C VAL A 299 -0.52 -8.76 12.83
N ASP A 300 -0.75 -9.05 14.11
CA ASP A 300 -2.05 -8.78 14.74
C ASP A 300 -2.17 -7.31 15.14
N HIS A 301 -3.40 -6.79 15.17
CA HIS A 301 -3.65 -5.38 15.41
C HIS A 301 -3.21 -4.87 16.78
N HIS A 302 -3.14 -5.73 17.81
CA HIS A 302 -2.62 -5.33 19.12
C HIS A 302 -1.10 -5.14 19.08
N THR A 303 -0.38 -6.08 18.47
CA THR A 303 1.07 -5.97 18.26
C THR A 303 1.39 -4.78 17.35
N ALA A 304 0.62 -4.54 16.29
CA ALA A 304 0.79 -3.37 15.42
C ALA A 304 0.62 -2.06 16.19
N ALA A 305 -0.38 -1.97 17.08
CA ALA A 305 -0.55 -0.80 17.96
C ALA A 305 0.65 -0.64 18.92
N GLN A 306 1.18 -1.71 19.49
CA GLN A 306 2.38 -1.63 20.35
C GLN A 306 3.63 -1.20 19.57
N GLN A 307 3.80 -1.66 18.33
CA GLN A 307 4.87 -1.22 17.44
C GLN A 307 4.73 0.27 17.10
N PHE A 308 3.51 0.74 16.86
CA PHE A 308 3.24 2.16 16.65
C PHE A 308 3.59 2.99 17.89
N LYS A 309 3.30 2.49 19.09
CA LYS A 309 3.74 3.14 20.35
C LYS A 309 5.25 3.29 20.44
N LEU A 310 6.00 2.27 20.04
CA LEU A 310 7.45 2.33 20.01
C LEU A 310 7.95 3.35 18.97
N PHE A 311 7.30 3.44 17.81
CA PHE A 311 7.59 4.46 16.81
C PHE A 311 7.39 5.88 17.38
N GLU A 312 6.29 6.12 18.09
CA GLU A 312 6.04 7.41 18.75
C GLU A 312 7.15 7.78 19.74
N GLN A 313 7.62 6.81 20.53
CA GLN A 313 8.73 7.00 21.46
C GLN A 313 10.04 7.32 20.74
N GLN A 314 10.33 6.67 19.63
CA GLN A 314 11.53 6.91 18.83
C GLN A 314 11.53 8.30 18.19
N GLU A 315 10.39 8.73 17.63
CA GLU A 315 10.25 10.06 17.05
C GLU A 315 10.36 11.15 18.12
N ALA A 316 9.73 10.96 19.29
CA ALA A 316 9.84 11.88 20.42
C ALA A 316 11.27 12.01 20.93
N ALA A 317 12.05 10.92 20.96
CA ALA A 317 13.45 10.92 21.40
C ALA A 317 14.38 11.78 20.52
N VAL A 318 14.00 12.02 19.27
CA VAL A 318 14.70 12.93 18.34
C VAL A 318 13.93 14.22 18.09
N CYS A 319 13.02 14.57 19.01
CA CYS A 319 12.24 15.80 18.99
C CYS A 319 11.37 15.98 17.72
N ARG A 320 10.93 14.89 17.10
CA ARG A 320 9.94 14.91 16.01
C ARG A 320 8.55 14.60 16.54
N HIS A 321 7.57 15.39 16.09
CA HIS A 321 6.18 15.18 16.43
C HIS A 321 5.53 14.20 15.44
N VAL A 322 4.76 13.25 15.94
CA VAL A 322 4.06 12.26 15.11
C VAL A 322 2.73 12.82 14.64
N THR A 323 2.54 12.87 13.33
CA THR A 323 1.25 13.16 12.69
C THR A 323 0.49 11.87 12.40
N GLY A 324 -0.82 11.96 12.25
CA GLY A 324 -1.67 10.81 12.01
C GLY A 324 -3.13 11.14 11.72
N ASP A 325 -3.75 10.31 10.90
CA ASP A 325 -5.20 10.26 10.74
C ASP A 325 -5.74 9.20 11.72
N TRP A 326 -6.27 9.67 12.85
CA TRP A 326 -6.77 8.79 13.91
C TRP A 326 -7.75 7.73 13.40
N THR A 327 -8.59 8.07 12.42
CA THR A 327 -9.60 7.16 11.86
C THR A 327 -8.99 5.99 11.08
N TRP A 328 -7.76 6.15 10.60
CA TRP A 328 -6.98 5.10 9.92
C TRP A 328 -6.05 4.34 10.85
N LEU A 329 -5.56 5.00 11.91
CA LEU A 329 -4.61 4.40 12.85
C LEU A 329 -5.28 3.46 13.86
N ILE A 330 -6.56 3.68 14.18
CA ILE A 330 -7.29 2.75 15.05
C ILE A 330 -7.64 1.47 14.28
N PRO A 331 -7.40 0.28 14.86
CA PRO A 331 -7.86 -0.96 14.23
C PRO A 331 -9.39 -1.01 14.12
N PRO A 332 -9.95 -1.62 13.06
CA PRO A 332 -11.40 -1.74 12.89
C PRO A 332 -12.04 -2.77 13.85
N VAL A 333 -11.22 -3.51 14.60
CA VAL A 333 -11.65 -4.49 15.60
C VAL A 333 -11.02 -4.12 16.95
N SER A 334 -11.81 -4.19 18.01
CA SER A 334 -11.35 -3.95 19.39
C SER A 334 -10.59 -2.63 19.63
N PRO A 335 -10.95 -1.48 19.00
CA PRO A 335 -10.11 -0.28 19.04
C PRO A 335 -9.86 0.23 20.47
N ALA A 336 -10.87 0.18 21.35
CA ALA A 336 -10.78 0.61 22.74
C ALA A 336 -9.71 -0.11 23.58
N THR A 337 -9.22 -1.26 23.10
CA THR A 337 -8.16 -2.04 23.76
C THR A 337 -6.75 -1.59 23.38
N THR A 338 -6.62 -0.62 22.46
CA THR A 338 -5.33 -0.09 21.99
C THR A 338 -5.10 1.32 22.53
N HIS A 339 -3.83 1.73 22.68
CA HIS A 339 -3.52 3.08 23.21
C HIS A 339 -3.94 4.19 22.23
N ILE A 340 -3.90 3.91 20.93
CA ILE A 340 -4.24 4.83 19.84
C ILE A 340 -5.66 5.36 19.98
N PHE A 341 -6.61 4.52 20.40
CA PHE A 341 -8.01 4.93 20.58
C PHE A 341 -8.19 6.07 21.61
N HIS A 342 -7.30 6.16 22.59
CA HIS A 342 -7.41 7.11 23.70
C HIS A 342 -6.67 8.43 23.46
N GLN A 343 -6.08 8.62 22.27
CA GLN A 343 -5.27 9.80 21.94
C GLN A 343 -5.62 10.36 20.56
N PRO A 344 -5.92 11.66 20.43
CA PRO A 344 -6.06 12.30 19.12
C PRO A 344 -4.69 12.51 18.48
N TYR A 345 -4.67 12.57 17.14
CA TYR A 345 -3.48 12.88 16.35
C TYR A 345 -3.70 14.14 15.53
N ASP A 346 -2.65 14.96 15.39
CA ASP A 346 -2.62 16.03 14.39
C ASP A 346 -2.50 15.41 12.99
N ASN A 347 -3.48 15.68 12.13
CA ASN A 347 -3.52 15.15 10.76
C ASN A 347 -2.84 16.09 9.74
N THR A 348 -1.93 16.95 10.18
CA THR A 348 -1.07 17.73 9.29
C THR A 348 -0.24 16.79 8.39
N MET A 349 -0.25 17.03 7.09
CA MET A 349 0.55 16.27 6.12
C MET A 349 1.95 16.88 6.01
N ILE A 350 2.98 16.07 6.25
CA ILE A 350 4.39 16.49 6.19
C ILE A 350 5.03 15.90 4.93
N SER A 351 5.77 16.72 4.17
CA SER A 351 6.57 16.29 3.01
C SER A 351 7.95 15.78 3.45
N PRO A 352 8.55 14.77 2.77
CA PRO A 352 7.99 13.93 1.71
C PRO A 352 6.77 13.12 2.15
N ASN A 353 5.86 12.77 1.24
CA ASN A 353 4.70 11.92 1.55
C ASN A 353 4.13 11.18 0.33
N PHE A 354 3.17 10.29 0.59
CA PHE A 354 2.34 9.65 -0.42
C PHE A 354 0.97 10.32 -0.51
N TYR A 355 0.48 10.48 -1.74
CA TYR A 355 -0.78 11.16 -1.99
C TYR A 355 -1.63 10.38 -2.99
N TYR A 356 -2.94 10.45 -2.80
CA TYR A 356 -3.89 9.90 -3.77
C TYR A 356 -3.90 10.73 -5.05
N GLN A 357 -4.14 10.05 -6.16
CA GLN A 357 -4.28 10.64 -7.48
C GLN A 357 -5.55 10.10 -8.14
N LYS A 358 -6.04 10.81 -9.16
CA LYS A 358 -7.24 10.40 -9.88
C LYS A 358 -6.99 9.05 -10.56
N ARG A 359 -7.97 8.14 -10.46
CA ARG A 359 -8.01 6.87 -11.19
C ARG A 359 -8.11 7.15 -12.70
N PRO A 360 -7.21 6.61 -13.54
CA PRO A 360 -7.20 6.91 -14.98
C PRO A 360 -8.42 6.39 -15.75
N TYR A 361 -9.11 5.38 -15.19
CA TYR A 361 -10.22 4.67 -15.82
C TYR A 361 -11.61 5.13 -15.33
N GLU A 362 -11.67 6.20 -14.51
CA GLU A 362 -12.92 6.77 -13.96
C GLU A 362 -13.27 8.16 -14.51
#